data_AF-A0A965X2F3-F1
#
_entry.id   AF-A0A965X2F3-F1
#
_cell.length_a   1.000
_cell.length_b   1.000
_cell.length_c   1.000
_cell.angle_alpha   90.00
_cell.angle_beta   90.00
_cell.angle_gamma   90.00
#
_symmetry.space_group_name_H-M   'P 1'
#
loop_
_entity.id
_entity.type
_entity.pdbx_description
1 polymer ?
#
loop_
_entity_poly.entity_id
_entity_poly.type
_entity_poly.pdbx_seq_one_letter_code
_entity_poly.pdbx_strand_id
1 'polypeptide(L)'
;ENHYRDMQDMEFTIQEGKLYFLQTRNGKRTAPAAIKMACDFVDEGKITEEEALLRIEAKSLDQLLHPTFEPTALKQGEVIGEALPASPGAAAGKVVFTAEEAKKLGKGGKGERVILVRLETTPEDIEGMIAAQGILTVRGGMTSHAAVVARGMGTCCVSGCGAIKMNEEAKEFSLGGYTFHEGDFISLDGSTGKIYKGDIKTQEATLSGDFGRIMSWTDKYRTLKVRTNADNPRDTKKAVELGAEGIGLCRTEHMFFEEDRIPKIRKMILSETVEARTEALNELIPFQKGDFKAMYKALKGLPMTVRYLDPPLHEFLPTEEDDIIALAKDMNITVEHLKEKCAELHEFNPMMGHRGCRLAVTYPEIAKMQTRA
;
A
#
# COMPACT_ATOMS: atom_id res chain seq x y z
N GLU A 1 -3.63 -29.03 28.48
CA GLU A 1 -2.48 -28.49 27.72
C GLU A 1 -1.35 -29.49 27.50
N ASN A 2 -0.85 -30.24 28.49
CA ASN A 2 0.18 -31.28 28.24
C ASN A 2 -0.24 -32.35 27.21
N HIS A 3 -1.51 -32.77 27.23
CA HIS A 3 -2.05 -33.75 26.28
C HIS A 3 -2.18 -33.19 24.86
N TYR A 4 -2.89 -32.07 24.72
CA TYR A 4 -3.13 -31.41 23.41
C TYR A 4 -1.93 -30.62 22.89
N ARG A 5 -0.89 -30.46 23.73
CA ARG A 5 0.33 -29.68 23.52
C ARG A 5 0.05 -28.23 23.11
N ASP A 6 -1.11 -27.67 23.43
CA ASP A 6 -1.55 -26.32 23.04
C ASP A 6 -2.50 -25.72 24.08
N MET A 7 -2.71 -24.41 24.01
CA MET A 7 -3.67 -23.66 24.83
C MET A 7 -5.08 -24.20 24.67
N GLN A 8 -5.77 -24.42 25.79
CA GLN A 8 -7.14 -24.93 25.76
C GLN A 8 -8.13 -23.88 26.28
N ASP A 9 -9.17 -23.64 25.48
CA ASP A 9 -10.42 -23.04 25.90
C ASP A 9 -11.31 -24.16 26.46
N MET A 10 -11.67 -24.05 27.75
CA MET A 10 -12.27 -25.11 28.56
C MET A 10 -13.57 -24.64 29.18
N GLU A 11 -14.61 -25.47 29.06
CA GLU A 11 -15.88 -25.27 29.75
C GLU A 11 -16.03 -26.37 30.81
N PHE A 12 -16.30 -25.97 32.05
CA PHE A 12 -16.49 -26.88 33.17
C PHE A 12 -17.65 -26.43 34.06
N THR A 13 -18.20 -27.35 34.83
CA THR A 13 -19.24 -27.10 35.82
C THR A 13 -18.88 -27.78 37.13
N ILE A 14 -19.16 -27.10 38.24
CA ILE A 14 -19.05 -27.69 39.58
C ILE A 14 -20.48 -27.90 40.10
N GLN A 15 -20.88 -29.17 40.25
CA GLN A 15 -22.17 -29.54 40.79
C GLN A 15 -21.97 -30.27 42.11
N GLU A 16 -22.52 -29.71 43.20
CA GLU A 16 -22.43 -30.29 44.55
C GLU A 16 -20.98 -30.61 44.99
N GLY A 17 -20.05 -29.71 44.67
CA GLY A 17 -18.63 -29.88 44.99
C GLY A 17 -17.86 -30.86 44.09
N LYS A 18 -18.50 -31.45 43.07
CA LYS A 18 -17.85 -32.29 42.05
C LYS A 18 -17.60 -31.49 40.77
N LEU A 19 -16.35 -31.47 40.31
CA LEU A 19 -15.92 -30.82 39.08
C LEU A 19 -16.17 -31.74 37.87
N TYR A 20 -16.83 -31.22 36.84
CA TYR A 20 -17.08 -31.87 35.56
C TYR A 20 -16.55 -31.01 34.42
N PHE A 21 -15.80 -31.61 33.49
CA PHE A 21 -15.43 -30.97 32.23
C PHE A 21 -16.52 -31.23 31.18
N LEU A 22 -16.97 -30.16 30.53
CA LEU A 22 -18.02 -30.22 29.50
C LEU A 22 -17.43 -30.16 28.10
N GLN A 23 -16.45 -29.28 27.89
CA GLN A 23 -15.81 -29.07 26.59
C GLN A 23 -14.35 -28.65 26.76
N THR A 24 -13.51 -29.05 25.81
CA THR A 24 -12.17 -28.49 25.62
C THR A 24 -11.92 -28.36 24.12
N ARG A 25 -11.29 -27.26 23.72
CA ARG A 25 -10.84 -27.03 22.34
C ARG A 25 -9.61 -26.16 22.34
N ASN A 26 -8.87 -26.14 21.24
CA ASN A 26 -7.78 -25.17 21.07
C ASN A 26 -8.37 -23.75 21.11
N GLY A 27 -7.86 -22.93 22.01
CA GLY A 27 -8.40 -21.59 22.23
C GLY A 27 -8.05 -20.64 21.07
N LYS A 28 -9.04 -19.81 20.67
CA LYS A 28 -8.79 -18.70 19.74
C LYS A 28 -7.94 -17.64 20.43
N ARG A 29 -7.03 -17.02 19.67
CA ARG A 29 -6.07 -16.06 20.20
C ARG A 29 -5.63 -15.07 19.13
N THR A 30 -5.15 -13.91 19.57
CA THR A 30 -4.56 -12.87 18.72
C THR A 30 -3.15 -13.27 18.26
N ALA A 31 -2.63 -12.66 17.19
CA ALA A 31 -1.28 -12.94 16.70
C ALA A 31 -0.16 -12.76 17.77
N PRO A 32 -0.13 -11.70 18.60
CA PRO A 32 0.87 -11.57 19.67
C PRO A 32 0.82 -12.73 20.66
N ALA A 33 -0.38 -13.13 21.07
CA ALA A 33 -0.58 -14.26 21.98
C ALA A 33 -0.17 -15.59 21.33
N ALA A 34 -0.50 -15.82 20.06
CA ALA A 34 -0.09 -17.02 19.33
C ALA A 34 1.44 -17.17 19.30
N ILE A 35 2.16 -16.09 18.98
CA ILE A 35 3.62 -16.08 18.93
C ILE A 35 4.22 -16.32 20.31
N LYS A 36 3.78 -15.56 21.32
CA LYS A 36 4.28 -15.70 22.68
C LYS A 36 4.12 -17.13 23.18
N MET A 37 2.92 -17.70 23.02
CA MET A 37 2.65 -19.07 23.43
C MET A 37 3.50 -20.06 22.63
N ALA A 38 3.61 -19.91 21.32
CA ALA A 38 4.45 -20.80 20.52
C ALA A 38 5.91 -20.79 21.01
N CYS A 39 6.47 -19.63 21.34
CA CYS A 39 7.79 -19.52 21.93
C CYS A 39 7.88 -20.17 23.32
N ASP A 40 6.95 -19.87 24.22
CA ASP A 40 6.92 -20.43 25.58
C ASP A 40 6.79 -21.98 25.54
N PHE A 41 5.96 -22.55 24.66
CA PHE A 41 5.81 -24.00 24.51
C PHE A 41 7.06 -24.69 23.94
N VAL A 42 7.84 -24.00 23.10
CA VAL A 42 9.15 -24.51 22.63
C VAL A 42 10.16 -24.48 23.78
N ASP A 43 10.20 -23.38 24.55
CA ASP A 43 11.10 -23.22 25.69
C ASP A 43 10.81 -24.23 26.81
N GLU A 44 9.54 -24.59 27.00
CA GLU A 44 9.09 -25.66 27.91
C GLU A 44 9.35 -27.08 27.37
N GLY A 45 9.90 -27.22 26.16
CA GLY A 45 10.14 -28.52 25.51
C GLY A 45 8.85 -29.27 25.15
N LYS A 46 7.71 -28.59 25.15
CA LYS A 46 6.41 -29.18 24.84
C LYS A 46 6.20 -29.34 23.35
N ILE A 47 6.74 -28.47 22.49
CA ILE A 47 6.64 -28.56 21.02
C ILE A 47 7.98 -28.27 20.35
N THR A 48 8.18 -28.74 19.11
CA THR A 48 9.35 -28.39 18.31
C THR A 48 9.18 -27.03 17.62
N GLU A 49 10.27 -26.46 17.11
CA GLU A 49 10.24 -25.23 16.31
C GLU A 49 9.35 -25.40 15.07
N GLU A 50 9.40 -26.57 14.39
CA GLU A 50 8.54 -26.83 13.23
C GLU A 50 7.04 -26.86 13.60
N GLU A 51 6.70 -27.49 14.73
CA GLU A 51 5.33 -27.54 15.23
C GLU A 51 4.84 -26.13 15.62
N ALA A 52 5.69 -25.31 16.21
CA ALA A 52 5.39 -23.93 16.55
C ALA A 52 5.06 -23.09 15.30
N LEU A 53 5.85 -23.23 14.24
CA LEU A 53 5.63 -22.54 12.97
C LEU A 53 4.30 -22.92 12.31
N LEU A 54 3.96 -24.22 12.30
CA LEU A 54 2.72 -24.71 11.68
C LEU A 54 1.44 -24.28 12.42
N ARG A 55 1.57 -23.84 13.68
CA ARG A 55 0.43 -23.42 14.52
C ARG A 55 0.11 -21.94 14.43
N ILE A 56 1.04 -21.14 13.93
CA ILE A 56 0.83 -19.71 13.75
C ILE A 56 0.15 -19.51 12.40
N GLU A 57 -1.03 -18.90 12.41
CA GLU A 57 -1.71 -18.51 11.18
C GLU A 57 -0.94 -17.36 10.53
N ALA A 58 -0.30 -17.60 9.38
CA ALA A 58 0.56 -16.63 8.70
C ALA A 58 -0.16 -15.29 8.43
N LYS A 59 -1.44 -15.32 8.04
CA LYS A 59 -2.26 -14.13 7.78
C LYS A 59 -2.43 -13.25 9.02
N SER A 60 -2.36 -13.82 10.21
CA SER A 60 -2.47 -13.07 11.46
C SER A 60 -1.23 -12.20 11.73
N LEU A 61 -0.07 -12.49 11.11
CA LEU A 61 1.17 -11.72 11.28
C LEU A 61 1.06 -10.31 10.71
N ASP A 62 0.19 -10.07 9.73
CA ASP A 62 -0.07 -8.73 9.18
C ASP A 62 -0.48 -7.75 10.30
N GLN A 63 -1.21 -8.22 11.31
CA GLN A 63 -1.64 -7.40 12.46
C GLN A 63 -0.46 -6.84 13.27
N LEU A 64 0.73 -7.43 13.14
CA LEU A 64 1.94 -7.03 13.86
C LEU A 64 2.78 -6.03 13.05
N LEU A 65 2.46 -5.82 11.78
CA LEU A 65 3.19 -4.92 10.89
C LEU A 65 2.52 -3.54 10.76
N HIS A 66 1.24 -3.45 11.12
CA HIS A 66 0.46 -2.22 11.05
C HIS A 66 0.12 -1.69 12.44
N PRO A 67 -0.03 -0.37 12.61
CA PRO A 67 -0.60 0.19 13.83
C PRO A 67 -1.93 -0.50 14.15
N THR A 68 -2.20 -0.71 15.44
CA THR A 68 -3.46 -1.32 15.91
C THR A 68 -4.22 -0.34 16.79
N PHE A 69 -5.53 -0.51 16.93
CA PHE A 69 -6.30 0.27 17.90
C PHE A 69 -6.08 -0.26 19.31
N GLU A 70 -6.08 0.64 20.30
CA GLU A 70 -6.12 0.23 21.70
C GLU A 70 -7.47 -0.49 21.98
N PRO A 71 -7.48 -1.74 22.48
CA PRO A 71 -8.72 -2.53 22.60
C PRO A 71 -9.81 -1.89 23.46
N THR A 72 -9.42 -1.12 24.47
CA THR A 72 -10.31 -0.34 25.35
C THR A 72 -10.99 0.80 24.59
N ALA A 73 -10.21 1.57 23.82
CA ALA A 73 -10.70 2.66 22.99
C ALA A 73 -11.58 2.14 21.85
N LEU A 74 -11.20 1.02 21.22
CA LEU A 74 -11.97 0.43 20.12
C LEU A 74 -13.36 -0.03 20.57
N LYS A 75 -13.49 -0.59 21.78
CA LYS A 75 -14.80 -1.00 22.34
C LYS A 75 -15.73 0.18 22.60
N GLN A 76 -15.19 1.37 22.82
CA GLN A 76 -15.95 2.60 23.02
C GLN A 76 -16.21 3.35 21.70
N GLY A 77 -15.54 2.95 20.62
CA GLY A 77 -15.67 3.57 19.31
C GLY A 77 -17.05 3.37 18.71
N GLU A 78 -17.65 4.46 18.24
CA GLU A 78 -18.94 4.43 17.54
C GLU A 78 -18.71 4.08 16.06
N VAL A 79 -19.19 2.91 15.65
CA VAL A 79 -19.15 2.47 14.24
C VAL A 79 -20.22 3.24 13.46
N ILE A 80 -19.81 3.96 12.43
CA ILE A 80 -20.68 4.77 11.57
C ILE A 80 -20.87 4.15 10.17
N GLY A 81 -20.02 3.20 9.79
CA GLY A 81 -20.12 2.51 8.52
C GLY A 81 -19.18 1.31 8.43
N GLU A 82 -19.36 0.51 7.38
CA GLU A 82 -18.53 -0.65 7.06
C GLU A 82 -18.41 -0.79 5.54
N ALA A 83 -17.23 -1.18 5.05
CA ALA A 83 -16.96 -1.44 3.65
C ALA A 83 -15.85 -2.48 3.49
N LEU A 84 -15.19 -2.55 2.33
CA LEU A 84 -14.21 -3.59 2.06
C LEU A 84 -12.89 -3.31 2.79
N PRO A 85 -12.33 -4.27 3.54
CA PRO A 85 -11.01 -4.16 4.18
C PRO A 85 -9.89 -4.27 3.14
N ALA A 86 -9.63 -3.19 2.41
CA ALA A 86 -8.73 -3.17 1.26
C ALA A 86 -7.24 -3.34 1.64
N SER A 87 -6.80 -2.67 2.72
CA SER A 87 -5.45 -2.80 3.27
C SER A 87 -5.51 -2.77 4.81
N PRO A 88 -4.91 -3.75 5.50
CA PRO A 88 -4.96 -3.87 6.96
C PRO A 88 -4.33 -2.68 7.69
N GLY A 89 -4.67 -2.54 8.97
CA GLY A 89 -4.13 -1.53 9.88
C GLY A 89 -5.18 -0.62 10.51
N ALA A 90 -4.78 0.05 11.59
CA ALA A 90 -5.56 1.08 12.27
C ALA A 90 -5.07 2.46 11.86
N ALA A 91 -5.98 3.32 11.41
CA ALA A 91 -5.70 4.72 11.12
C ALA A 91 -6.70 5.61 11.83
N ALA A 92 -6.23 6.74 12.34
CA ALA A 92 -7.06 7.76 12.94
C ALA A 92 -6.48 9.13 12.58
N GLY A 93 -7.33 10.06 12.14
CA GLY A 93 -6.90 11.37 11.68
C GLY A 93 -8.04 12.25 11.19
N LYS A 94 -7.68 13.47 10.80
CA LYS A 94 -8.59 14.47 10.25
C LYS A 94 -8.96 14.14 8.81
N VAL A 95 -10.23 14.29 8.46
CA VAL A 95 -10.72 14.12 7.10
C VAL A 95 -10.14 15.21 6.20
N VAL A 96 -9.61 14.79 5.05
CA VAL A 96 -9.22 15.67 3.93
C VAL A 96 -9.75 15.07 2.63
N PHE A 97 -10.10 15.93 1.67
CA PHE A 97 -10.78 15.52 0.44
C PHE A 97 -9.89 15.57 -0.80
N THR A 98 -8.70 16.16 -0.69
CA THR A 98 -7.75 16.30 -1.81
C THR A 98 -6.37 15.75 -1.44
N ALA A 99 -5.66 15.23 -2.44
CA ALA A 99 -4.30 14.73 -2.26
C ALA A 99 -3.32 15.86 -1.85
N GLU A 100 -3.51 17.07 -2.39
CA GLU A 100 -2.73 18.25 -2.03
C GLU A 100 -2.86 18.63 -0.55
N GLU A 101 -4.08 18.60 -0.01
CA GLU A 101 -4.30 18.85 1.42
C GLU A 101 -3.70 17.73 2.28
N ALA A 102 -3.84 16.48 1.85
CA ALA A 102 -3.20 15.35 2.51
C ALA A 102 -1.67 15.50 2.55
N LYS A 103 -1.03 15.90 1.44
CA LYS A 103 0.42 16.16 1.34
C LYS A 103 0.84 17.32 2.24
N LYS A 104 0.08 18.42 2.23
CA LYS A 104 0.37 19.63 3.02
C LYS A 104 0.23 19.41 4.53
N LEU A 105 -0.82 18.71 4.96
CA LEU A 105 -1.13 18.51 6.37
C LEU A 105 -0.50 17.24 6.94
N GLY A 106 -0.45 16.17 6.16
CA GLY A 106 -0.03 14.83 6.56
C GLY A 106 1.48 14.66 6.75
N LYS A 107 1.93 13.41 6.61
CA LYS A 107 3.34 13.02 6.76
C LYS A 107 4.20 13.75 5.72
N GLY A 108 5.24 14.45 6.19
CA GLY A 108 6.15 15.22 5.32
C GLY A 108 5.77 16.69 5.13
N GLY A 109 4.53 17.07 5.44
CA GLY A 109 4.08 18.46 5.53
C GLY A 109 4.11 18.96 6.99
N LYS A 110 2.94 19.33 7.52
CA LYS A 110 2.79 19.73 8.94
C LYS A 110 2.89 18.58 9.94
N GLY A 111 2.80 17.32 9.49
CA GLY A 111 2.87 16.15 10.35
C GLY A 111 1.59 15.87 11.15
N GLU A 112 0.45 16.43 10.73
CA GLU A 112 -0.85 16.10 11.30
C GLU A 112 -1.29 14.70 10.86
N ARG A 113 -2.17 14.06 11.64
CA ARG A 113 -2.80 12.81 11.23
C ARG A 113 -4.00 13.12 10.34
N VAL A 114 -4.00 12.60 9.11
CA VAL A 114 -5.03 12.84 8.11
C VAL A 114 -5.54 11.53 7.51
N ILE A 115 -6.81 11.53 7.12
CA ILE A 115 -7.51 10.45 6.42
C ILE A 115 -7.99 11.02 5.08
N LEU A 116 -7.47 10.49 3.98
CA LEU A 116 -7.86 10.91 2.64
C LEU A 116 -9.18 10.23 2.26
N VAL A 117 -10.22 11.03 2.04
CA VAL A 117 -11.55 10.57 1.62
C VAL A 117 -11.78 10.99 0.18
N ARG A 118 -11.94 10.00 -0.73
CA ARG A 118 -12.13 10.26 -2.17
C ARG A 118 -13.30 9.43 -2.72
N LEU A 119 -13.88 9.86 -3.82
CA LEU A 119 -14.83 9.01 -4.57
C LEU A 119 -14.12 7.74 -5.05
N GLU A 120 -13.00 7.94 -5.72
CA GLU A 120 -12.01 6.95 -6.15
C GLU A 120 -10.64 7.65 -6.22
N THR A 121 -9.54 6.89 -6.18
CA THR A 121 -8.20 7.47 -6.34
C THR A 121 -7.64 7.18 -7.72
N THR A 122 -6.78 8.10 -8.17
CA THR A 122 -6.08 8.09 -9.46
C THR A 122 -4.56 8.15 -9.23
N PRO A 123 -3.72 7.95 -10.27
CA PRO A 123 -2.27 8.08 -10.14
C PRO A 123 -1.79 9.44 -9.62
N GLU A 124 -2.56 10.52 -9.84
CA GLU A 124 -2.25 11.86 -9.35
C GLU A 124 -2.39 11.97 -7.81
N ASP A 125 -3.21 11.10 -7.20
CA ASP A 125 -3.43 11.11 -5.75
C ASP A 125 -2.28 10.45 -4.95
N ILE A 126 -1.27 9.86 -5.61
CA ILE A 126 -0.23 9.03 -4.96
C ILE A 126 0.48 9.75 -3.82
N GLU A 127 0.84 11.01 -3.98
CA GLU A 127 1.58 11.75 -2.95
C GLU A 127 0.72 12.01 -1.71
N GLY A 128 -0.56 12.34 -1.91
CA GLY A 128 -1.53 12.47 -0.83
C GLY A 128 -1.80 11.14 -0.12
N MET A 129 -1.87 10.04 -0.88
CA MET A 129 -2.02 8.70 -0.33
C MET A 129 -0.84 8.30 0.55
N ILE A 130 0.40 8.66 0.16
CA ILE A 130 1.61 8.44 0.97
C ILE A 130 1.57 9.27 2.26
N ALA A 131 1.10 10.52 2.17
CA ALA A 131 1.06 11.44 3.28
C ALA A 131 -0.01 11.08 4.34
N ALA A 132 -1.08 10.39 3.94
CA ALA A 132 -2.18 10.01 4.82
C ALA A 132 -1.86 8.85 5.79
N GLN A 133 -2.60 8.78 6.90
CA GLN A 133 -2.59 7.65 7.83
C GLN A 133 -3.52 6.53 7.36
N GLY A 134 -4.58 6.90 6.66
CA GLY A 134 -5.52 5.96 6.07
C GLY A 134 -6.29 6.57 4.90
N ILE A 135 -6.89 5.70 4.10
CA ILE A 135 -7.59 6.05 2.87
C ILE A 135 -8.99 5.45 2.92
N LEU A 136 -10.00 6.26 2.62
CA LEU A 136 -11.39 5.85 2.52
C LEU A 136 -11.92 6.19 1.13
N THR A 137 -12.43 5.19 0.40
CA THR A 137 -13.06 5.44 -0.89
C THR A 137 -14.53 5.05 -0.94
N VAL A 138 -15.33 5.83 -1.66
CA VAL A 138 -16.75 5.53 -1.90
C VAL A 138 -16.91 4.38 -2.89
N ARG A 139 -16.08 4.36 -3.94
CA ARG A 139 -16.06 3.35 -5.00
C ARG A 139 -14.75 2.55 -4.97
N GLY A 140 -14.76 1.45 -5.72
CA GLY A 140 -13.60 0.57 -5.88
C GLY A 140 -13.68 -0.69 -5.01
N GLY A 141 -13.22 -1.81 -5.59
CA GLY A 141 -13.11 -3.09 -4.91
C GLY A 141 -11.72 -3.35 -4.33
N MET A 142 -11.50 -4.61 -3.93
CA MET A 142 -10.21 -5.08 -3.40
C MET A 142 -9.03 -4.93 -4.38
N THR A 143 -9.30 -4.79 -5.68
CA THR A 143 -8.29 -4.61 -6.75
C THR A 143 -8.29 -3.18 -7.33
N SER A 144 -8.99 -2.24 -6.70
CA SER A 144 -8.97 -0.83 -7.11
C SER A 144 -7.59 -0.20 -6.94
N HIS A 145 -7.35 0.93 -7.62
CA HIS A 145 -6.12 1.71 -7.50
C HIS A 145 -5.79 2.00 -6.02
N ALA A 146 -6.75 2.53 -5.26
CA ALA A 146 -6.63 2.77 -3.82
C ALA A 146 -6.18 1.51 -3.04
N ALA A 147 -6.81 0.37 -3.29
CA ALA A 147 -6.51 -0.86 -2.58
C ALA A 147 -5.12 -1.42 -2.90
N VAL A 148 -4.71 -1.39 -4.17
CA VAL A 148 -3.41 -1.91 -4.61
C VAL A 148 -2.26 -1.05 -4.08
N VAL A 149 -2.39 0.28 -4.23
CA VAL A 149 -1.37 1.24 -3.79
C VAL A 149 -1.26 1.26 -2.27
N ALA A 150 -2.39 1.30 -1.55
CA ALA A 150 -2.39 1.29 -0.08
C ALA A 150 -1.74 0.03 0.51
N ARG A 151 -2.00 -1.15 -0.08
CA ARG A 151 -1.33 -2.39 0.32
C ARG A 151 0.17 -2.34 0.06
N GLY A 152 0.59 -1.81 -1.10
CA GLY A 152 2.01 -1.64 -1.42
C GLY A 152 2.73 -0.74 -0.43
N MET A 153 2.05 0.29 0.08
CA MET A 153 2.58 1.23 1.06
C MET A 153 2.38 0.79 2.52
N GLY A 154 1.63 -0.30 2.77
CA GLY A 154 1.23 -0.72 4.12
C GLY A 154 0.37 0.30 4.86
N THR A 155 -0.40 1.12 4.12
CA THR A 155 -1.30 2.15 4.68
C THR A 155 -2.71 1.58 4.83
N CYS A 156 -3.39 1.90 5.94
CA CYS A 156 -4.76 1.44 6.18
C CYS A 156 -5.70 1.93 5.07
N CYS A 157 -6.51 1.04 4.51
CA CYS A 157 -7.45 1.40 3.45
C CYS A 157 -8.76 0.65 3.59
N VAL A 158 -9.85 1.41 3.55
CA VAL A 158 -11.22 0.90 3.49
C VAL A 158 -11.82 1.40 2.18
N SER A 159 -12.14 0.48 1.27
CA SER A 159 -12.59 0.85 -0.09
C SER A 159 -14.03 0.47 -0.35
N GLY A 160 -14.69 1.20 -1.23
CA GLY A 160 -16.02 0.83 -1.73
C GLY A 160 -17.14 1.07 -0.73
N CYS A 161 -17.04 2.11 0.12
CA CYS A 161 -18.11 2.48 1.03
C CYS A 161 -19.22 3.25 0.30
N GLY A 162 -20.04 2.53 -0.46
CA GLY A 162 -21.15 3.11 -1.22
C GLY A 162 -22.25 3.77 -0.37
N ALA A 163 -22.21 3.61 0.95
CA ALA A 163 -23.09 4.32 1.89
C ALA A 163 -22.72 5.80 2.05
N ILE A 164 -21.51 6.19 1.68
CA ILE A 164 -21.04 7.57 1.76
C ILE A 164 -21.76 8.41 0.68
N LYS A 165 -22.39 9.50 1.13
CA LYS A 165 -22.85 10.57 0.23
C LYS A 165 -21.85 11.70 0.29
N MET A 166 -21.07 11.85 -0.77
CA MET A 166 -19.96 12.81 -0.83
C MET A 166 -20.37 14.08 -1.54
N ASN A 167 -19.90 15.22 -1.03
CA ASN A 167 -20.06 16.55 -1.62
C ASN A 167 -18.68 17.23 -1.65
N GLU A 168 -17.99 17.11 -2.78
CA GLU A 168 -16.62 17.63 -2.94
C GLU A 168 -16.58 19.17 -2.91
N GLU A 169 -17.57 19.85 -3.50
CA GLU A 169 -17.63 21.32 -3.50
C GLU A 169 -17.74 21.91 -2.09
N ALA A 170 -18.56 21.29 -1.24
CA ALA A 170 -18.72 21.72 0.14
C ALA A 170 -17.72 21.09 1.11
N LYS A 171 -16.82 20.21 0.62
CA LYS A 171 -15.86 19.44 1.41
C LYS A 171 -16.48 18.75 2.62
N GLU A 172 -17.54 18.00 2.35
CA GLU A 172 -18.26 17.22 3.35
C GLU A 172 -18.66 15.85 2.83
N PHE A 173 -18.86 14.90 3.73
CA PHE A 173 -19.54 13.65 3.40
C PHE A 173 -20.48 13.22 4.51
N SER A 174 -21.54 12.50 4.13
CA SER A 174 -22.49 11.94 5.09
C SER A 174 -22.35 10.42 5.19
N LEU A 175 -22.28 9.90 6.41
CA LEU A 175 -22.18 8.48 6.73
C LEU A 175 -22.79 8.19 8.10
N GLY A 176 -23.58 7.13 8.22
CA GLY A 176 -24.12 6.68 9.52
C GLY A 176 -25.05 7.69 10.21
N GLY A 177 -25.68 8.61 9.45
CA GLY A 177 -26.52 9.67 10.00
C GLY A 177 -25.77 10.92 10.47
N TYR A 178 -24.45 10.97 10.27
CA TYR A 178 -23.61 12.14 10.55
C TYR A 178 -23.11 12.78 9.26
N THR A 179 -22.82 14.09 9.33
CA THR A 179 -22.13 14.84 8.30
C THR A 179 -20.75 15.24 8.82
N PHE A 180 -19.72 14.84 8.10
CA PHE A 180 -18.31 15.10 8.41
C PHE A 180 -17.77 16.15 7.47
N HIS A 181 -17.06 17.13 8.02
CA HIS A 181 -16.42 18.22 7.30
C HIS A 181 -14.91 18.03 7.28
N GLU A 182 -14.23 18.79 6.42
CA GLU A 182 -12.78 18.84 6.42
C GLU A 182 -12.25 19.19 7.82
N GLY A 183 -11.30 18.41 8.32
CA GLY A 183 -10.73 18.59 9.66
C GLY A 183 -11.38 17.77 10.77
N ASP A 184 -12.58 17.20 10.54
CA ASP A 184 -13.22 16.31 11.52
C ASP A 184 -12.44 15.00 11.65
N PHE A 185 -12.42 14.41 12.86
CA PHE A 185 -11.71 13.16 13.10
C PHE A 185 -12.57 11.94 12.77
N ILE A 186 -11.97 11.02 12.03
CA ILE A 186 -12.48 9.67 11.82
C ILE A 186 -11.38 8.64 12.05
N SER A 187 -11.78 7.41 12.32
CA SER A 187 -10.87 6.28 12.44
C SER A 187 -11.30 5.13 11.54
N LEU A 188 -10.32 4.46 10.92
CA LEU A 188 -10.51 3.37 9.97
C LEU A 188 -9.81 2.12 10.49
N ASP A 189 -10.55 1.01 10.49
CA ASP A 189 -9.99 -0.32 10.66
C ASP A 189 -9.95 -1.02 9.30
N GLY A 190 -8.80 -0.96 8.65
CA GLY A 190 -8.57 -1.60 7.35
C GLY A 190 -8.52 -3.12 7.41
N SER A 191 -8.51 -3.72 8.60
CA SER A 191 -8.55 -5.18 8.78
C SER A 191 -9.97 -5.72 8.80
N THR A 192 -10.92 -4.96 9.35
CA THR A 192 -12.34 -5.33 9.43
C THR A 192 -13.22 -4.57 8.44
N GLY A 193 -12.74 -3.47 7.87
CA GLY A 193 -13.50 -2.60 6.98
C GLY A 193 -14.39 -1.60 7.71
N LYS A 194 -14.29 -1.52 9.05
CA LYS A 194 -15.13 -0.65 9.88
C LYS A 194 -14.62 0.79 9.89
N ILE A 195 -15.58 1.71 9.91
CA ILE A 195 -15.36 3.16 9.94
C ILE A 195 -15.97 3.67 11.24
N TYR A 196 -15.19 4.44 11.99
CA TYR A 196 -15.56 4.93 13.31
C TYR A 196 -15.55 6.45 13.35
N LYS A 197 -16.46 7.01 14.14
CA LYS A 197 -16.50 8.43 14.45
C LYS A 197 -15.44 8.78 15.50
N GLY A 198 -14.71 9.87 15.27
CA GLY A 198 -13.73 10.41 16.20
C GLY A 198 -12.35 9.79 16.09
N ASP A 199 -11.49 10.18 17.03
CA ASP A 199 -10.07 9.81 17.09
C ASP A 199 -9.86 8.64 18.05
N ILE A 200 -9.92 7.41 17.53
CA ILE A 200 -9.63 6.21 18.32
C ILE A 200 -8.12 6.09 18.44
N LYS A 201 -7.66 6.01 19.69
CA LYS A 201 -6.25 5.90 20.01
C LYS A 201 -5.63 4.66 19.36
N THR A 202 -4.57 4.89 18.58
CA THR A 202 -3.75 3.86 17.97
C THR A 202 -2.50 3.60 18.81
N GLN A 203 -1.96 2.40 18.69
CA GLN A 203 -0.66 2.02 19.21
C GLN A 203 0.22 1.55 18.05
N GLU A 204 1.50 1.94 18.07
CA GLU A 204 2.47 1.41 17.13
C GLU A 204 2.68 -0.08 17.37
N ALA A 205 2.91 -0.83 16.30
CA ALA A 205 3.22 -2.24 16.43
C ALA A 205 4.68 -2.42 16.85
N THR A 206 4.88 -3.03 18.02
CA THR A 206 6.23 -3.33 18.52
C THR A 206 6.70 -4.67 17.96
N LEU A 207 7.61 -4.62 16.99
CA LEU A 207 8.28 -5.80 16.43
C LEU A 207 9.51 -6.15 17.28
N SER A 208 9.30 -6.69 18.48
CA SER A 208 10.43 -7.07 19.36
C SER A 208 10.14 -8.34 20.17
N GLY A 209 11.20 -9.11 20.46
CA GLY A 209 11.13 -10.33 21.27
C GLY A 209 10.76 -11.56 20.45
N ASP A 210 9.65 -12.20 20.83
CA ASP A 210 9.22 -13.50 20.31
C ASP A 210 8.96 -13.50 18.79
N PHE A 211 8.52 -12.38 18.21
CA PHE A 211 8.36 -12.26 16.75
C PHE A 211 9.68 -12.51 16.01
N GLY A 212 10.79 -11.93 16.48
CA GLY A 212 12.11 -12.15 15.87
C GLY A 212 12.57 -13.61 15.98
N ARG A 213 12.19 -14.31 17.05
CA ARG A 213 12.47 -15.74 17.23
C ARG A 213 11.70 -16.58 16.21
N ILE A 214 10.39 -16.32 16.06
CA ILE A 214 9.57 -16.98 15.03
C ILE A 214 10.13 -16.74 13.63
N MET A 215 10.54 -15.52 13.31
CA MET A 215 11.16 -15.21 12.01
C MET A 215 12.46 -15.98 11.81
N SER A 216 13.33 -16.05 12.84
CA SER A 216 14.56 -16.84 12.77
C SER A 216 14.31 -18.33 12.55
N TRP A 217 13.28 -18.91 13.16
CA TRP A 217 12.87 -20.29 12.90
C TRP A 217 12.34 -20.43 11.47
N THR A 218 11.51 -19.49 11.04
CA THR A 218 10.96 -19.47 9.67
C THR A 218 12.08 -19.46 8.63
N ASP A 219 13.08 -18.60 8.81
CA ASP A 219 14.25 -18.50 7.93
C ASP A 219 15.10 -19.78 7.91
N LYS A 220 15.18 -20.50 9.03
CA LYS A 220 15.91 -21.76 9.14
C LYS A 220 15.27 -22.90 8.32
N TYR A 221 13.94 -22.96 8.30
CA TYR A 221 13.20 -24.06 7.67
C TYR A 221 12.72 -23.77 6.24
N ARG A 222 12.55 -22.50 5.86
CA ARG A 222 12.09 -22.16 4.51
C ARG A 222 13.15 -22.50 3.47
N THR A 223 12.70 -22.98 2.32
CA THR A 223 13.53 -23.20 1.14
C THR A 223 13.36 -22.09 0.10
N LEU A 224 12.16 -21.51 0.04
CA LEU A 224 11.87 -20.36 -0.81
C LEU A 224 12.54 -19.11 -0.27
N LYS A 225 13.15 -18.35 -1.18
CA LYS A 225 13.62 -17.00 -0.88
C LYS A 225 12.46 -16.02 -0.88
N VAL A 226 12.53 -15.05 0.02
CA VAL A 226 11.52 -13.97 0.12
C VAL A 226 12.14 -12.69 -0.42
N ARG A 227 11.66 -12.26 -1.58
CA ARG A 227 12.02 -10.97 -2.18
C ARG A 227 10.82 -10.03 -2.11
N THR A 228 11.08 -8.72 -2.15
CA THR A 228 10.03 -7.71 -2.12
C THR A 228 9.72 -7.14 -3.49
N ASN A 229 8.55 -6.52 -3.65
CA ASN A 229 8.29 -5.58 -4.72
C ASN A 229 8.54 -4.18 -4.16
N ALA A 230 9.55 -3.48 -4.66
CA ALA A 230 9.90 -2.15 -4.18
C ALA A 230 10.45 -1.32 -5.34
N ASP A 231 9.94 -0.09 -5.45
CA ASP A 231 10.14 0.76 -6.62
C ASP A 231 10.95 2.02 -6.29
N ASN A 232 11.22 2.29 -5.00
CA ASN A 232 11.98 3.45 -4.53
C ASN A 232 12.93 3.11 -3.35
N PRO A 233 13.93 3.97 -3.05
CA PRO A 233 14.95 3.68 -2.05
C PRO A 233 14.41 3.51 -0.62
N ARG A 234 13.33 4.24 -0.28
CA ARG A 234 12.70 4.18 1.04
C ARG A 234 12.11 2.79 1.30
N ASP A 235 11.32 2.32 0.34
CA ASP A 235 10.62 1.03 0.45
C ASP A 235 11.62 -0.13 0.39
N THR A 236 12.67 0.01 -0.41
CA THR A 236 13.78 -0.95 -0.43
C THR A 236 14.48 -1.06 0.92
N LYS A 237 14.80 0.08 1.55
CA LYS A 237 15.44 0.08 2.88
C LYS A 237 14.54 -0.61 3.90
N LYS A 238 13.24 -0.28 3.91
CA LYS A 238 12.28 -0.88 4.83
C LYS A 238 12.13 -2.39 4.61
N ALA A 239 12.09 -2.84 3.36
CA ALA A 239 12.00 -4.26 3.04
C ALA A 239 13.24 -5.04 3.50
N VAL A 240 14.44 -4.49 3.33
CA VAL A 240 15.68 -5.10 3.83
C VAL A 240 15.69 -5.17 5.37
N GLU A 241 15.19 -4.13 6.06
CA GLU A 241 15.02 -4.14 7.53
C GLU A 241 14.07 -5.25 8.00
N LEU A 242 13.08 -5.62 7.18
CA LEU A 242 12.12 -6.70 7.46
C LEU A 242 12.61 -8.08 6.97
N GLY A 243 13.83 -8.20 6.47
CA GLY A 243 14.44 -9.48 6.06
C GLY A 243 14.28 -9.86 4.59
N ALA A 244 13.84 -8.93 3.71
CA ALA A 244 13.77 -9.22 2.28
C ALA A 244 15.16 -9.52 1.69
N GLU A 245 15.27 -10.62 0.97
CA GLU A 245 16.51 -11.14 0.38
C GLU A 245 16.77 -10.59 -1.03
N GLY A 246 16.27 -9.38 -1.29
CA GLY A 246 16.36 -8.67 -2.56
C GLY A 246 15.00 -8.19 -3.06
N ILE A 247 15.01 -7.57 -4.24
CA ILE A 247 13.81 -7.03 -4.90
C ILE A 247 13.44 -7.92 -6.07
N GLY A 248 12.30 -8.60 -6.00
CA GLY A 248 11.78 -9.49 -7.04
C GLY A 248 11.16 -8.74 -8.22
N LEU A 249 10.69 -7.51 -7.97
CA LEU A 249 10.14 -6.63 -8.98
C LEU A 249 10.34 -5.17 -8.55
N CYS A 250 11.14 -4.44 -9.32
CA CYS A 250 11.21 -2.98 -9.31
C CYS A 250 10.51 -2.48 -10.57
N ARG A 251 9.38 -1.80 -10.39
CA ARG A 251 8.58 -1.19 -11.45
C ARG A 251 9.15 0.18 -11.78
N THR A 252 9.70 0.31 -12.97
CA THR A 252 10.34 1.56 -13.40
C THR A 252 9.35 2.69 -13.68
N GLU A 253 8.05 2.39 -13.69
CA GLU A 253 7.06 3.34 -14.18
C GLU A 253 6.68 4.37 -13.13
N HIS A 254 6.68 3.93 -11.87
CA HIS A 254 6.62 4.80 -10.71
C HIS A 254 7.79 5.79 -10.65
N MET A 255 8.93 5.47 -11.28
CA MET A 255 10.07 6.39 -11.39
C MET A 255 9.87 7.51 -12.43
N PHE A 256 8.78 7.51 -13.20
CA PHE A 256 8.47 8.56 -14.17
C PHE A 256 7.32 9.48 -13.72
N PHE A 257 6.55 9.09 -12.71
CA PHE A 257 5.37 9.84 -12.24
C PHE A 257 5.70 10.99 -11.26
N GLU A 258 6.98 11.22 -10.91
CA GLU A 258 7.37 12.38 -10.10
C GLU A 258 7.21 13.69 -10.91
N GLU A 259 6.82 14.79 -10.24
CA GLU A 259 6.50 16.10 -10.86
C GLU A 259 7.60 16.61 -11.81
N ASP A 260 8.87 16.38 -11.47
CA ASP A 260 10.02 16.83 -12.27
C ASP A 260 10.35 15.89 -13.44
N ARG A 261 9.72 14.71 -13.52
CA ARG A 261 9.98 13.67 -14.52
C ARG A 261 8.84 13.49 -15.51
N ILE A 262 7.59 13.69 -15.07
CA ILE A 262 6.39 13.63 -15.91
C ILE A 262 6.54 14.50 -17.18
N PRO A 263 7.00 15.77 -17.10
CA PRO A 263 7.17 16.59 -18.30
C PRO A 263 8.17 16.01 -19.30
N LYS A 264 9.23 15.32 -18.82
CA LYS A 264 10.27 14.73 -19.68
C LYS A 264 9.77 13.49 -20.41
N ILE A 265 8.97 12.65 -19.75
CA ILE A 265 8.34 11.51 -20.44
C ILE A 265 7.25 11.98 -21.43
N ARG A 266 6.49 13.03 -21.10
CA ARG A 266 5.55 13.66 -22.05
C ARG A 266 6.26 14.25 -23.27
N LYS A 267 7.42 14.90 -23.08
CA LYS A 267 8.32 15.34 -24.16
C LYS A 267 8.74 14.21 -25.08
N MET A 268 9.06 13.04 -24.52
CA MET A 268 9.40 11.84 -25.30
C MET A 268 8.21 11.35 -26.12
N ILE A 269 7.01 11.30 -25.54
CA ILE A 269 5.79 10.81 -26.20
C ILE A 269 5.41 11.68 -27.40
N LEU A 270 5.57 13.00 -27.28
CA LEU A 270 5.19 13.96 -28.31
C LEU A 270 6.28 14.20 -29.36
N SER A 271 7.43 13.52 -29.24
CA SER A 271 8.52 13.62 -30.23
C SER A 271 8.19 12.84 -31.51
N GLU A 272 8.28 13.50 -32.66
CA GLU A 272 8.04 12.89 -33.98
C GLU A 272 9.26 12.16 -34.56
N THR A 273 10.48 12.53 -34.13
CA THR A 273 11.73 11.92 -34.62
C THR A 273 12.42 11.09 -33.54
N VAL A 274 13.24 10.12 -33.97
CA VAL A 274 14.02 9.27 -33.06
C VAL A 274 15.08 10.10 -32.33
N GLU A 275 15.64 11.12 -32.99
CA GLU A 275 16.62 12.04 -32.42
C GLU A 275 16.02 12.84 -31.27
N ALA A 276 14.85 13.47 -31.48
CA ALA A 276 14.15 14.24 -30.46
C ALA A 276 13.71 13.34 -29.29
N ARG A 277 13.22 12.13 -29.60
CA ARG A 277 12.84 11.14 -28.57
C ARG A 277 14.04 10.72 -27.72
N THR A 278 15.19 10.51 -28.35
CA THR A 278 16.44 10.15 -27.67
C THR A 278 16.94 11.29 -26.79
N GLU A 279 16.82 12.54 -27.24
CA GLU A 279 17.18 13.71 -26.43
C GLU A 279 16.30 13.82 -25.18
N ALA A 280 14.98 13.70 -25.32
CA ALA A 280 14.04 13.69 -24.19
C ALA A 280 14.32 12.52 -23.21
N LEU A 281 14.63 11.34 -23.73
CA LEU A 281 15.01 10.18 -22.92
C LEU A 281 16.33 10.39 -22.16
N ASN A 282 17.31 11.07 -22.76
CA ASN A 282 18.58 11.36 -22.10
C ASN A 282 18.41 12.25 -20.86
N GLU A 283 17.41 13.14 -20.85
CA GLU A 283 17.08 13.95 -19.69
C GLU A 283 16.58 13.12 -18.49
N LEU A 284 16.03 11.92 -18.73
CA LEU A 284 15.53 11.00 -17.69
C LEU A 284 16.64 10.13 -17.06
N ILE A 285 17.75 9.91 -17.79
CA ILE A 285 18.89 9.11 -17.31
C ILE A 285 19.39 9.53 -15.92
N PRO A 286 19.69 10.82 -15.62
CA PRO A 286 20.23 11.20 -14.32
C PRO A 286 19.29 10.86 -13.15
N PHE A 287 17.97 10.95 -13.37
CA PHE A 287 16.96 10.65 -12.36
C PHE A 287 16.91 9.15 -12.08
N GLN A 288 16.69 8.32 -13.11
CA GLN A 288 16.67 6.87 -12.95
C GLN A 288 17.98 6.31 -12.40
N LYS A 289 19.12 6.81 -12.88
CA LYS A 289 20.43 6.44 -12.36
C LYS A 289 20.58 6.80 -10.88
N GLY A 290 20.04 7.94 -10.46
CA GLY A 290 20.01 8.37 -9.07
C GLY A 290 19.24 7.38 -8.20
N ASP A 291 18.03 7.02 -8.63
CA ASP A 291 17.18 6.06 -7.94
C ASP A 291 17.84 4.69 -7.86
N PHE A 292 18.31 4.14 -8.98
CA PHE A 292 18.97 2.83 -9.00
C PHE A 292 20.21 2.82 -8.11
N LYS A 293 21.03 3.87 -8.12
CA LYS A 293 22.17 3.98 -7.20
C LYS A 293 21.74 3.94 -5.74
N ALA A 294 20.69 4.66 -5.38
CA ALA A 294 20.16 4.67 -4.02
C ALA A 294 19.57 3.31 -3.61
N MET A 295 18.84 2.65 -4.53
CA MET A 295 18.30 1.30 -4.37
C MET A 295 19.41 0.26 -4.17
N TYR A 296 20.41 0.23 -5.05
CA TYR A 296 21.56 -0.69 -4.94
C TYR A 296 22.36 -0.45 -3.67
N LYS A 297 22.50 0.81 -3.23
CA LYS A 297 23.14 1.14 -1.95
C LYS A 297 22.36 0.57 -0.76
N ALA A 298 21.03 0.63 -0.79
CA ALA A 298 20.18 0.04 0.24
C ALA A 298 20.23 -1.50 0.25
N LEU A 299 20.39 -2.13 -0.92
CA LEU A 299 20.43 -3.59 -1.08
C LEU A 299 21.73 -4.24 -0.64
N LYS A 300 22.85 -3.51 -0.58
CA LYS A 300 24.14 -3.99 -0.06
C LYS A 300 24.57 -5.37 -0.62
N GLY A 301 24.36 -5.60 -1.92
CA GLY A 301 24.73 -6.83 -2.62
C GLY A 301 23.60 -7.85 -2.82
N LEU A 302 22.39 -7.59 -2.29
CA LEU A 302 21.21 -8.38 -2.61
C LEU A 302 20.72 -8.14 -4.05
N PRO A 303 20.11 -9.15 -4.71
CA PRO A 303 19.67 -9.04 -6.09
C PRO A 303 18.46 -8.12 -6.24
N MET A 304 18.42 -7.37 -7.35
CA MET A 304 17.26 -6.60 -7.78
C MET A 304 16.88 -6.98 -9.21
N THR A 305 15.60 -7.32 -9.41
CA THR A 305 15.02 -7.54 -10.73
C THR A 305 14.29 -6.27 -11.13
N VAL A 306 14.86 -5.55 -12.10
CA VAL A 306 14.28 -4.32 -12.66
C VAL A 306 13.41 -4.70 -13.86
N ARG A 307 12.14 -4.31 -13.83
CA ARG A 307 11.23 -4.47 -14.97
C ARG A 307 11.22 -3.18 -15.77
N TYR A 308 11.40 -3.30 -17.08
CA TYR A 308 11.33 -2.18 -18.02
C TYR A 308 9.90 -1.65 -18.12
N LEU A 309 9.75 -0.48 -18.76
CA LEU A 309 8.48 0.22 -18.92
C LEU A 309 7.37 -0.69 -19.47
N ASP A 310 6.29 -0.83 -18.71
CA ASP A 310 5.15 -1.71 -18.95
C ASP A 310 3.84 -1.05 -19.40
N PRO A 311 3.42 0.15 -18.93
CA PRO A 311 2.16 0.77 -19.31
C PRO A 311 2.24 1.35 -20.72
N PRO A 312 1.09 1.46 -21.40
CA PRO A 312 0.97 2.18 -22.65
C PRO A 312 1.22 3.68 -22.45
N LEU A 313 1.62 4.36 -23.52
CA LEU A 313 2.04 5.77 -23.43
C LEU A 313 0.91 6.73 -23.05
N HIS A 314 -0.36 6.38 -23.34
CA HIS A 314 -1.50 7.23 -22.98
C HIS A 314 -1.69 7.39 -21.47
N GLU A 315 -1.18 6.47 -20.63
CA GLU A 315 -1.25 6.61 -19.16
C GLU A 315 -0.41 7.79 -18.64
N PHE A 316 0.49 8.34 -19.44
CA PHE A 316 1.31 9.51 -19.07
C PHE A 316 0.74 10.84 -19.61
N LEU A 317 -0.30 10.79 -20.45
CA LEU A 317 -0.91 11.98 -21.04
C LEU A 317 -2.12 12.44 -20.22
N PRO A 318 -2.34 13.76 -20.10
CA PRO A 318 -3.48 14.29 -19.37
C PRO A 318 -4.79 14.00 -20.11
N THR A 319 -5.87 13.80 -19.35
CA THR A 319 -7.23 13.61 -19.87
C THR A 319 -8.09 14.86 -19.78
N GLU A 320 -7.85 15.71 -18.78
CA GLU A 320 -8.62 16.93 -18.54
C GLU A 320 -8.24 18.06 -19.49
N GLU A 321 -9.23 18.83 -19.93
CA GLU A 321 -9.03 19.86 -20.96
C GLU A 321 -8.10 20.99 -20.49
N ASP A 322 -8.19 21.39 -19.22
CA ASP A 322 -7.31 22.41 -18.64
C ASP A 322 -5.84 21.93 -18.59
N ASP A 323 -5.61 20.65 -18.26
CA ASP A 323 -4.28 20.06 -18.20
C ASP A 323 -3.67 19.85 -19.60
N ILE A 324 -4.51 19.55 -20.60
CA ILE A 324 -4.11 19.52 -22.00
C ILE A 324 -3.67 20.93 -22.44
N ILE A 325 -4.41 21.98 -22.10
CA ILE A 325 -4.04 23.37 -22.43
C ILE A 325 -2.72 23.75 -21.76
N ALA A 326 -2.56 23.42 -20.47
CA ALA A 326 -1.33 23.68 -19.73
C ALA A 326 -0.13 22.94 -20.34
N LEU A 327 -0.28 21.65 -20.63
CA LEU A 327 0.79 20.84 -21.22
C LEU A 327 1.17 21.32 -22.63
N ALA A 328 0.18 21.68 -23.46
CA ALA A 328 0.44 22.21 -24.80
C ALA A 328 1.26 23.51 -24.73
N LYS A 329 0.95 24.38 -23.77
CA LYS A 329 1.70 25.62 -23.52
C LYS A 329 3.14 25.33 -23.06
N ASP A 330 3.31 24.43 -22.09
CA ASP A 330 4.63 24.08 -21.55
C ASP A 330 5.53 23.42 -22.61
N MET A 331 4.94 22.67 -23.53
CA MET A 331 5.65 21.97 -24.59
C MET A 331 5.75 22.77 -25.89
N ASN A 332 5.20 23.98 -25.92
CA ASN A 332 5.18 24.87 -27.09
C ASN A 332 4.60 24.20 -28.35
N ILE A 333 3.51 23.44 -28.17
CA ILE A 333 2.71 22.81 -29.24
C ILE A 333 1.27 23.33 -29.21
N THR A 334 0.52 23.11 -30.28
CA THR A 334 -0.90 23.48 -30.30
C THR A 334 -1.74 22.49 -29.49
N VAL A 335 -2.84 22.97 -28.90
CA VAL A 335 -3.80 22.13 -28.17
C VAL A 335 -4.39 21.07 -29.10
N GLU A 336 -4.63 21.43 -30.36
CA GLU A 336 -5.12 20.52 -31.39
C GLU A 336 -4.15 19.37 -31.63
N HIS A 337 -2.84 19.65 -31.76
CA HIS A 337 -1.83 18.61 -31.98
C HIS A 337 -1.72 17.66 -30.78
N LEU A 338 -1.81 18.19 -29.56
CA LEU A 338 -1.82 17.36 -28.34
C LEU A 338 -3.07 16.46 -28.29
N LYS A 339 -4.25 17.00 -28.61
CA LYS A 339 -5.50 16.21 -28.68
C LYS A 339 -5.43 15.12 -29.74
N GLU A 340 -4.85 15.41 -30.90
CA GLU A 340 -4.61 14.42 -31.96
C GLU A 340 -3.71 13.28 -31.46
N LYS A 341 -2.61 13.59 -30.75
CA LYS A 341 -1.75 12.56 -30.16
C LYS A 341 -2.40 11.75 -29.04
N CYS A 342 -3.19 12.39 -28.18
CA CYS A 342 -3.98 11.66 -27.18
C CYS A 342 -4.95 10.69 -27.86
N ALA A 343 -5.60 11.11 -28.95
CA ALA A 343 -6.53 10.26 -29.71
C ALA A 343 -5.80 9.13 -30.47
N GLU A 344 -4.60 9.37 -31.00
CA GLU A 344 -3.78 8.35 -31.67
C GLU A 344 -3.31 7.26 -30.71
N LEU A 345 -2.93 7.64 -29.49
CA LEU A 345 -2.46 6.72 -28.46
C LEU A 345 -3.60 6.08 -27.67
N HIS A 346 -4.85 6.51 -27.89
CA HIS A 346 -6.02 5.94 -27.25
C HIS A 346 -6.23 4.50 -27.72
N GLU A 347 -6.45 3.60 -26.76
CA GLU A 347 -6.68 2.19 -27.04
C GLU A 347 -8.01 1.74 -26.46
N PHE A 348 -8.75 0.93 -27.22
CA PHE A 348 -10.01 0.35 -26.75
C PHE A 348 -9.82 -0.58 -25.54
N ASN A 349 -8.70 -1.33 -25.49
CA ASN A 349 -8.34 -2.22 -24.38
C ASN A 349 -6.85 -2.05 -23.98
N PRO A 350 -6.52 -1.04 -23.15
CA PRO A 350 -5.14 -0.73 -22.74
C PRO A 350 -4.37 -1.90 -22.11
N MET A 351 -5.08 -2.82 -21.44
CA MET A 351 -4.47 -4.02 -20.84
C MET A 351 -3.78 -4.91 -21.88
N MET A 352 -4.29 -4.94 -23.12
CA MET A 352 -3.80 -5.82 -24.19
C MET A 352 -3.20 -5.05 -25.37
N GLY A 353 -2.93 -3.76 -25.21
CA GLY A 353 -2.49 -2.86 -26.29
C GLY A 353 -0.97 -2.75 -26.46
N HIS A 354 -0.52 -1.57 -26.89
CA HIS A 354 0.85 -1.23 -27.25
C HIS A 354 1.66 -0.80 -26.02
N ARG A 355 2.14 -1.82 -25.31
CA ARG A 355 2.75 -1.67 -23.99
C ARG A 355 3.88 -2.68 -23.76
N GLY A 356 4.60 -2.57 -22.66
CA GLY A 356 5.66 -3.52 -22.28
C GLY A 356 6.68 -3.78 -23.39
N CYS A 357 6.98 -5.06 -23.64
CA CYS A 357 7.96 -5.43 -24.66
C CYS A 357 7.61 -4.95 -26.08
N ARG A 358 6.31 -4.79 -26.40
CA ARG A 358 5.86 -4.32 -27.72
C ARG A 358 6.26 -2.86 -27.93
N LEU A 359 6.20 -2.06 -26.87
CA LEU A 359 6.63 -0.67 -26.86
C LEU A 359 8.14 -0.55 -27.06
N ALA A 360 8.92 -1.41 -26.40
CA ALA A 360 10.37 -1.46 -26.59
C ALA A 360 10.79 -1.95 -27.99
N VAL A 361 9.95 -2.71 -28.69
CA VAL A 361 10.21 -3.12 -30.09
C VAL A 361 10.01 -1.95 -31.05
N THR A 362 8.96 -1.15 -30.87
CA THR A 362 8.70 0.02 -31.73
C THR A 362 9.59 1.21 -31.38
N TYR A 363 9.95 1.38 -30.11
CA TYR A 363 10.82 2.44 -29.61
C TYR A 363 12.00 1.87 -28.80
N PRO A 364 12.99 1.24 -29.48
CA PRO A 364 14.12 0.60 -28.82
C PRO A 364 14.96 1.53 -27.93
N GLU A 365 14.96 2.82 -28.22
CA GLU A 365 15.62 3.87 -27.45
C GLU A 365 15.16 3.93 -25.98
N ILE A 366 13.90 3.57 -25.69
CA ILE A 366 13.38 3.51 -24.31
C ILE A 366 14.15 2.45 -23.51
N ALA A 367 14.20 1.23 -24.03
CA ALA A 367 14.91 0.13 -23.40
C ALA A 367 16.41 0.44 -23.25
N LYS A 368 17.05 1.00 -24.29
CA LYS A 368 18.46 1.41 -24.24
C LYS A 368 18.74 2.45 -23.14
N MET A 369 17.84 3.41 -22.96
CA MET A 369 17.93 4.41 -21.90
C MET A 369 17.86 3.72 -20.53
N GLN A 370 16.85 2.86 -20.31
CA GLN A 370 16.68 2.12 -19.04
C GLN A 370 17.82 1.14 -18.76
N THR A 371 18.46 0.56 -19.78
CA THR A 371 19.66 -0.28 -19.60
C THR A 371 20.88 0.54 -19.19
N ARG A 372 20.98 1.78 -19.68
CA ARG A 372 22.13 2.67 -19.42
C ARG A 372 22.05 3.33 -18.04
N ALA A 373 20.85 3.70 -17.61
CA ALA A 373 20.57 4.25 -16.28
C ALA A 373 20.99 3.26 -15.20
#